data_AF-A0A7C5VLY8-F1
#
_entry.id   AF-A0A7C5VLY8-F1
#
_cell.length_a   1.000
_cell.length_b   1.000
_cell.length_c   1.000
_cell.angle_alpha   90.00
_cell.angle_beta   90.00
_cell.angle_gamma   90.00
#
_symmetry.space_group_name_H-M   'P 1'
#
loop_
_entity.id
_entity.type
_entity.pdbx_description
1 polymer ?
#
loop_
_entity_poly.entity_id
_entity_poly.type
_entity_poly.pdbx_seq_one_letter_code
_entity_poly.pdbx_strand_id
1 'polypeptide(L)'
;MDNKEIKNLIDEIKVIRDMVLKDKEVVDKFILSRGIRYLSLVFGGIVLIMFWGIYELVRLGYDTSVFSRYFIVGVLVLISIVAGVVKFLSWRSIDPSFSLTSFVSKVLGVGYIKVFFVLVGIMVFLSLYLVMVGLYGYLLVVIGVGVGILYLLYGVMFHNFELEFLSYYIILTSLLSLFFVSKDSYDVYLWVGIVFGVGFILFFLITTIRVMRER
;
A
#
# COMPACT_ATOMS: atom_id res chain seq x y z
N MET A 1 6.83 -42.27 2.30
CA MET A 1 5.78 -41.53 1.58
C MET A 1 5.16 -42.49 0.58
N ASP A 2 3.88 -42.78 0.79
CA ASP A 2 3.14 -43.73 -0.04
C ASP A 2 2.72 -43.06 -1.37
N ASN A 3 2.61 -43.81 -2.46
CA ASN A 3 2.25 -43.26 -3.79
C ASN A 3 0.89 -42.54 -3.77
N LYS A 4 0.03 -42.92 -2.82
CA LYS A 4 -1.27 -42.31 -2.56
C LYS A 4 -1.16 -40.93 -1.89
N GLU A 5 -0.19 -40.73 -0.99
CA GLU A 5 0.08 -39.42 -0.37
C GLU A 5 0.65 -38.43 -1.37
N ILE A 6 1.56 -38.88 -2.24
CA ILE A 6 2.14 -38.06 -3.31
C ILE A 6 1.05 -37.60 -4.28
N LYS A 7 0.13 -38.48 -4.64
CA LYS A 7 -0.97 -38.15 -5.54
C LYS A 7 -1.95 -37.14 -4.93
N ASN A 8 -2.28 -37.31 -3.64
CA ASN A 8 -3.11 -36.34 -2.91
C ASN A 8 -2.43 -34.96 -2.81
N LEU A 9 -1.13 -34.91 -2.52
CA LEU A 9 -0.35 -33.66 -2.51
C LEU A 9 -0.35 -32.97 -3.88
N ILE A 10 -0.19 -33.71 -4.97
CA ILE A 10 -0.23 -33.15 -6.32
C ILE A 10 -1.61 -32.57 -6.65
N ASP A 11 -2.69 -33.27 -6.26
CA ASP A 11 -4.04 -32.81 -6.51
C ASP A 11 -4.39 -31.57 -5.64
N GLU A 12 -3.93 -31.51 -4.38
CA GLU A 12 -4.02 -30.30 -3.55
C GLU A 12 -3.24 -29.12 -4.14
N ILE A 13 -2.02 -29.35 -4.65
CA ILE A 13 -1.22 -28.32 -5.32
C ILE A 13 -1.94 -27.80 -6.57
N LYS A 14 -2.59 -28.67 -7.35
CA LYS A 14 -3.39 -28.24 -8.51
C LYS A 14 -4.58 -27.39 -8.10
N VAL A 15 -5.32 -27.79 -7.06
CA VAL A 15 -6.45 -27.01 -6.55
C VAL A 15 -5.98 -25.62 -6.06
N ILE A 16 -4.87 -25.55 -5.33
CA ILE A 16 -4.27 -24.29 -4.89
C ILE A 16 -3.87 -23.43 -6.08
N ARG A 17 -3.22 -24.02 -7.08
CA ARG A 17 -2.83 -23.33 -8.32
C ARG A 17 -4.03 -22.74 -9.04
N ASP A 18 -5.11 -23.51 -9.20
CA ASP A 18 -6.30 -23.07 -9.92
C ASP A 18 -7.05 -21.97 -9.16
N MET A 19 -7.08 -22.02 -7.82
CA MET A 19 -7.60 -20.93 -6.99
C MET A 19 -6.77 -19.65 -7.14
N VAL A 20 -5.44 -19.75 -7.06
CA VAL A 20 -4.53 -18.60 -7.22
C VAL A 20 -4.66 -17.98 -8.62
N LEU A 21 -4.80 -18.79 -9.67
CA LEU A 21 -5.00 -18.30 -11.03
C LEU A 21 -6.32 -17.55 -11.20
N LYS A 22 -7.40 -18.05 -10.59
CA LYS A 22 -8.71 -17.38 -10.62
C LYS A 22 -8.68 -16.05 -9.85
N ASP A 23 -8.06 -16.03 -8.67
CA ASP A 23 -7.92 -14.81 -7.87
C ASP A 23 -6.98 -13.80 -8.53
N LYS A 24 -5.94 -14.27 -9.22
CA LYS A 24 -5.05 -13.44 -10.04
C LYS A 24 -5.81 -12.68 -11.12
N GLU A 25 -6.68 -13.34 -11.89
CA GLU A 25 -7.47 -12.65 -12.93
C GLU A 25 -8.37 -11.55 -12.35
N VAL A 26 -8.94 -11.78 -11.16
CA VAL A 26 -9.78 -10.79 -10.47
C VAL A 26 -8.93 -9.61 -9.99
N VAL A 27 -7.76 -9.88 -9.40
CA VAL A 27 -6.84 -8.86 -8.91
C VAL A 27 -6.25 -8.03 -10.06
N ASP A 28 -5.85 -8.67 -11.18
CA ASP A 28 -5.37 -7.98 -12.36
C ASP A 28 -6.46 -7.08 -12.96
N LYS A 29 -7.71 -7.58 -13.09
CA LYS A 29 -8.85 -6.75 -13.54
C LYS A 29 -9.11 -5.57 -12.60
N PHE A 30 -8.96 -5.76 -11.30
CA PHE A 30 -9.15 -4.70 -10.30
C PHE A 30 -8.04 -3.65 -10.38
N ILE A 31 -6.77 -4.04 -10.42
CA ILE A 31 -5.61 -3.15 -10.49
C ILE A 31 -5.61 -2.36 -11.80
N LEU A 32 -5.91 -3.03 -12.92
CA LEU A 32 -6.00 -2.41 -14.24
C LEU A 32 -7.31 -1.63 -14.46
N SER A 33 -8.24 -1.67 -13.49
CA SER A 33 -9.50 -0.94 -13.58
C SER A 33 -9.26 0.56 -13.71
N ARG A 34 -10.14 1.26 -14.44
CA ARG A 34 -10.10 2.73 -14.50
C ARG A 34 -10.19 3.34 -13.10
N GLY A 35 -11.01 2.78 -12.22
CA GLY A 35 -11.23 3.27 -10.87
C GLY A 35 -9.93 3.32 -10.06
N ILE A 36 -9.20 2.21 -9.97
CA ILE A 36 -7.95 2.17 -9.19
C ILE A 36 -6.87 3.04 -9.77
N ARG A 37 -6.75 3.12 -11.10
CA ARG A 37 -5.79 4.00 -11.76
C ARG A 37 -6.03 5.46 -11.41
N TYR A 38 -7.23 5.98 -11.66
CA TYR A 38 -7.53 7.38 -11.33
C TYR A 38 -7.52 7.66 -9.83
N LEU A 39 -7.95 6.70 -9.00
CA LEU A 39 -7.84 6.84 -7.55
C LEU A 39 -6.38 6.97 -7.12
N SER A 40 -5.47 6.18 -7.71
CA SER A 40 -4.03 6.26 -7.42
C SER A 40 -3.44 7.60 -7.84
N LEU A 41 -3.86 8.13 -9.01
CA LEU A 41 -3.45 9.47 -9.44
C LEU A 41 -3.93 10.56 -8.47
N VAL A 42 -5.21 10.53 -8.10
CA VAL A 42 -5.80 11.51 -7.17
C VAL A 42 -5.14 11.41 -5.80
N PHE A 43 -4.97 10.19 -5.28
CA PHE A 43 -4.28 9.96 -4.01
C PHE A 43 -2.84 10.46 -4.06
N GLY A 44 -2.07 10.06 -5.06
CA GLY A 44 -0.67 10.48 -5.21
C GLY A 44 -0.52 11.98 -5.37
N GLY A 45 -1.39 12.62 -6.16
CA GLY A 45 -1.43 14.07 -6.35
C GLY A 45 -1.76 14.83 -5.06
N ILE A 46 -2.79 14.40 -4.32
CA ILE A 46 -3.15 15.02 -3.04
C ILE A 46 -1.99 14.88 -2.04
N VAL A 47 -1.42 13.68 -1.89
CA VAL A 47 -0.30 13.44 -0.97
C VAL A 47 0.91 14.31 -1.36
N LEU A 48 1.28 14.34 -2.64
CA LEU A 48 2.41 15.13 -3.11
C LEU A 48 2.21 16.63 -2.83
N ILE A 49 1.09 17.21 -3.30
CA ILE A 49 0.82 18.65 -3.16
C ILE A 49 0.71 19.03 -1.69
N MET A 50 0.02 18.22 -0.88
CA MET A 50 -0.18 18.49 0.54
C MET A 50 1.14 18.51 1.30
N PHE A 51 1.92 17.44 1.21
CA PHE A 51 3.15 17.32 1.98
C PHE A 51 4.24 18.25 1.47
N TRP A 52 4.27 18.54 0.16
CA TRP A 52 5.08 19.62 -0.40
C TRP A 52 4.66 20.99 0.16
N GLY A 53 3.36 21.27 0.20
CA GLY A 53 2.83 22.52 0.76
C GLY A 53 3.17 22.69 2.24
N ILE A 54 3.04 21.63 3.05
CA ILE A 54 3.44 21.64 4.46
C ILE A 54 4.95 21.90 4.58
N TYR A 55 5.76 21.23 3.77
CA TYR A 55 7.20 21.45 3.74
C TYR A 55 7.55 22.93 3.48
N GLU A 56 6.97 23.53 2.44
CA GLU A 56 7.20 24.95 2.11
C GLU A 56 6.73 25.90 3.21
N LEU A 57 5.56 25.67 3.81
CA LEU A 57 5.06 26.50 4.91
C LEU A 57 5.98 26.44 6.14
N VAL A 58 6.46 25.25 6.51
CA VAL A 58 7.41 25.09 7.62
C VAL A 58 8.76 25.74 7.28
N ARG A 59 9.24 25.57 6.04
CA ARG A 59 10.49 26.19 5.57
C ARG A 59 10.45 27.72 5.63
N LEU A 60 9.29 28.31 5.39
CA LEU A 60 9.05 29.76 5.47
C LEU A 60 8.84 30.27 6.91
N GLY A 61 8.93 29.40 7.92
CA GLY A 61 8.84 29.77 9.34
C GLY A 61 7.42 29.89 9.89
N TYR A 62 6.41 29.40 9.18
CA TYR A 62 5.04 29.34 9.72
C TYR A 62 4.90 28.20 10.73
N ASP A 63 4.29 28.48 11.88
CA ASP A 63 3.94 27.45 12.86
C ASP A 63 2.75 26.63 12.35
N THR A 64 3.05 25.46 11.78
CA THR A 64 2.04 24.54 11.24
C THR A 64 1.67 23.43 12.23
N SER A 65 2.14 23.48 13.49
CA SER A 65 2.05 22.37 14.45
C SER A 65 0.62 21.89 14.73
N VAL A 66 -0.36 22.80 14.66
CA VAL A 66 -1.79 22.49 14.86
C VAL A 66 -2.46 22.12 13.53
N PHE A 67 -2.26 22.93 12.48
CA PHE A 67 -2.94 22.75 11.20
C PHE A 67 -2.52 21.46 10.49
N SER A 68 -1.21 21.13 10.49
CA SER A 68 -0.68 19.92 9.86
C SER A 68 -1.22 18.63 10.50
N ARG A 69 -1.34 18.59 11.85
CA ARG A 69 -1.81 17.38 12.56
C ARG A 69 -3.26 17.04 12.24
N TYR A 70 -4.17 18.02 12.30
CA TYR A 70 -5.59 17.77 12.03
C TYR A 70 -5.87 17.60 10.53
N PHE A 71 -5.13 18.28 9.66
CA PHE A 71 -5.28 18.15 8.21
C PHE A 71 -4.78 16.78 7.72
N ILE A 72 -3.64 16.28 8.21
CA ILE A 72 -3.12 14.94 7.90
C ILE A 72 -4.12 13.87 8.36
N VAL A 73 -4.67 13.99 9.57
CA VAL A 73 -5.70 13.06 10.07
C VAL A 73 -6.96 13.14 9.21
N GLY A 74 -7.43 14.35 8.86
CA GLY A 74 -8.59 14.54 7.99
C GLY A 74 -8.42 13.93 6.61
N VAL A 75 -7.23 14.06 6.01
CA VAL A 75 -6.90 13.48 4.71
C VAL A 75 -6.77 11.95 4.80
N LEU A 76 -6.15 11.40 5.85
CA LEU A 76 -6.09 9.95 6.08
C LEU A 76 -7.48 9.34 6.27
N VAL A 77 -8.36 10.03 7.01
CA VAL A 77 -9.77 9.62 7.18
C VAL A 77 -10.51 9.69 5.85
N LEU A 78 -10.40 10.79 5.10
CA LEU A 78 -11.04 10.95 3.80
C LEU A 78 -10.59 9.87 2.81
N ILE A 79 -9.30 9.58 2.76
CA ILE A 79 -8.71 8.53 1.92
C ILE A 79 -9.22 7.16 2.34
N SER A 80 -9.27 6.88 3.65
CA SER A 80 -9.78 5.59 4.16
C SER A 80 -11.25 5.38 3.79
N ILE A 81 -12.05 6.45 3.85
CA ILE A 81 -13.46 6.43 3.44
C ILE A 81 -13.56 6.22 1.93
N VAL A 82 -12.85 7.00 1.11
CA VAL A 82 -12.91 6.88 -0.35
C VAL A 82 -12.39 5.52 -0.83
N ALA A 83 -11.27 5.03 -0.29
CA ALA A 83 -10.74 3.71 -0.59
C ALA A 83 -11.70 2.59 -0.16
N GLY A 84 -12.32 2.73 1.02
CA GLY A 84 -13.35 1.81 1.50
C GLY A 84 -14.57 1.76 0.58
N VAL A 85 -15.07 2.93 0.16
CA VAL A 85 -16.21 3.06 -0.75
C VAL A 85 -15.88 2.51 -2.14
N VAL A 86 -14.74 2.86 -2.73
CA VAL A 86 -14.33 2.36 -4.05
C VAL A 86 -14.11 0.84 -4.04
N LYS A 87 -13.52 0.32 -2.96
CA LYS A 87 -13.33 -1.13 -2.76
C LYS A 87 -14.66 -1.86 -2.61
N PHE A 88 -15.59 -1.30 -1.81
CA PHE A 88 -16.94 -1.85 -1.64
C PHE A 88 -17.73 -1.84 -2.95
N LEU A 89 -17.71 -0.73 -3.70
CA LEU A 89 -18.41 -0.61 -4.98
C LEU A 89 -17.82 -1.55 -6.05
N SER A 90 -16.51 -1.66 -6.12
CA SER A 90 -15.83 -2.57 -7.05
C SER A 90 -16.18 -4.04 -6.77
N TRP A 91 -16.19 -4.46 -5.50
CA TRP A 91 -16.55 -5.83 -5.13
C TRP A 91 -18.03 -6.14 -5.32
N ARG A 92 -18.92 -5.20 -4.96
CA ARG A 92 -20.36 -5.34 -5.21
C ARG A 92 -20.70 -5.40 -6.71
N SER A 93 -19.88 -4.78 -7.56
CA SER A 93 -20.04 -4.86 -9.01
C SER A 93 -19.65 -6.22 -9.60
N ILE A 94 -18.82 -6.99 -8.90
CA ILE A 94 -18.29 -8.29 -9.34
C ILE A 94 -19.15 -9.44 -8.80
N ASP A 95 -19.70 -9.31 -7.58
CA ASP A 95 -20.61 -10.29 -6.99
C ASP A 95 -21.67 -9.60 -6.11
N PRO A 96 -22.95 -9.56 -6.51
CA PRO A 96 -24.03 -8.91 -5.75
C PRO A 96 -24.32 -9.55 -4.39
N SER A 97 -23.88 -10.80 -4.17
CA SER A 97 -24.16 -11.59 -2.97
C SER A 97 -23.11 -11.43 -1.85
N PHE A 98 -22.13 -10.55 -2.05
CA PHE A 98 -20.91 -10.48 -1.25
C PHE A 98 -21.10 -9.84 0.14
N SER A 99 -20.62 -10.50 1.21
CA SER A 99 -20.63 -9.99 2.59
C SER A 99 -19.22 -9.62 3.10
N LEU A 100 -19.15 -8.65 4.02
CA LEU A 100 -17.91 -8.09 4.57
C LEU A 100 -17.06 -9.14 5.33
N THR A 101 -17.69 -10.11 5.96
CA THR A 101 -17.05 -11.22 6.69
C THR A 101 -16.45 -12.27 5.76
N SER A 102 -17.09 -12.55 4.62
CA SER A 102 -16.53 -13.45 3.60
C SER A 102 -15.32 -12.87 2.85
N PHE A 103 -15.16 -11.55 2.85
CA PHE A 103 -14.04 -10.84 2.21
C PHE A 103 -12.72 -11.08 2.95
N VAL A 104 -12.73 -11.00 4.28
CA VAL A 104 -11.52 -11.15 5.11
C VAL A 104 -11.00 -12.59 5.13
N SER A 105 -11.89 -13.57 5.08
CA SER A 105 -11.51 -15.00 5.15
C SER A 105 -11.11 -15.62 3.81
N LYS A 106 -11.62 -15.10 2.67
CA LYS A 106 -11.30 -15.63 1.34
C LYS A 106 -10.07 -15.00 0.69
N VAL A 107 -9.81 -13.71 0.92
CA VAL A 107 -8.74 -12.97 0.23
C VAL A 107 -7.38 -13.14 0.89
N LEU A 108 -7.35 -13.56 2.16
CA LEU A 108 -6.13 -13.68 2.95
C LEU A 108 -6.10 -15.07 3.55
N GLY A 109 -5.40 -16.02 2.92
CA GLY A 109 -5.18 -17.34 3.51
C GLY A 109 -4.66 -17.21 4.95
N VAL A 110 -5.05 -18.12 5.84
CA VAL A 110 -4.77 -18.06 7.29
C VAL A 110 -3.29 -17.87 7.62
N GLY A 111 -2.37 -18.36 6.78
CA GLY A 111 -0.94 -18.13 6.91
C GLY A 111 -0.51 -16.68 6.64
N TYR A 112 -1.13 -16.02 5.67
CA TYR A 112 -0.86 -14.63 5.31
C TYR A 112 -1.35 -13.67 6.39
N ILE A 113 -2.51 -13.95 6.98
CA ILE A 113 -3.05 -13.18 8.11
C ILE A 113 -2.03 -13.13 9.25
N LYS A 114 -1.35 -14.25 9.56
CA LYS A 114 -0.32 -14.28 10.60
C LYS A 114 0.89 -13.41 10.24
N VAL A 115 1.42 -13.53 9.03
CA VAL A 115 2.57 -12.70 8.58
C VAL A 115 2.20 -11.22 8.55
N PHE A 116 1.00 -10.90 8.06
CA PHE A 116 0.45 -9.54 8.06
C PHE A 116 0.35 -8.97 9.48
N PHE A 117 -0.25 -9.69 10.42
CA PHE A 117 -0.36 -9.22 11.82
C PHE A 117 1.00 -9.08 12.50
N VAL A 118 1.94 -9.99 12.24
CA VAL A 118 3.31 -9.87 12.76
C VAL A 118 3.99 -8.63 12.20
N LEU A 119 3.92 -8.41 10.88
CA LEU A 119 4.56 -7.27 10.23
C LEU A 119 3.96 -5.93 10.71
N VAL A 120 2.63 -5.85 10.79
CA VAL A 120 1.92 -4.68 11.34
C VAL A 120 2.27 -4.48 12.81
N GLY A 121 2.35 -5.55 13.60
CA GLY A 121 2.77 -5.49 15.00
C GLY A 121 4.18 -4.93 15.16
N ILE A 122 5.13 -5.36 14.32
CA ILE A 122 6.50 -4.82 14.26
C ILE A 122 6.47 -3.34 13.89
N MET A 123 5.70 -2.94 12.87
CA MET A 123 5.57 -1.53 12.47
C MET A 123 5.04 -0.67 13.61
N VAL A 124 3.99 -1.11 14.31
CA VAL A 124 3.41 -0.39 15.45
C VAL A 124 4.41 -0.28 16.59
N PHE A 125 5.05 -1.39 16.96
CA PHE A 125 6.04 -1.41 18.03
C PHE A 125 7.21 -0.47 17.75
N LEU A 126 7.80 -0.55 16.55
CA LEU A 126 8.91 0.32 16.14
C LEU A 126 8.48 1.78 16.07
N SER A 127 7.26 2.06 15.59
CA SER A 127 6.73 3.43 15.55
C SER A 127 6.56 4.01 16.95
N LEU A 128 5.99 3.23 17.89
CA LEU A 128 5.86 3.65 19.29
C LEU A 128 7.22 3.88 19.95
N TYR A 129 8.18 2.98 19.73
CA TYR A 129 9.54 3.14 20.22
C TYR A 129 10.20 4.42 19.71
N LEU A 130 10.12 4.70 18.39
CA LEU A 130 10.67 5.92 17.80
C LEU A 130 10.01 7.19 18.35
N VAL A 131 8.70 7.15 18.58
CA VAL A 131 7.98 8.24 19.26
C VAL A 131 8.50 8.45 20.68
N MET A 132 8.67 7.38 21.46
CA MET A 132 9.16 7.46 22.84
C MET A 132 10.58 8.03 22.95
N VAL A 133 11.45 7.77 21.97
CA VAL A 133 12.84 8.26 21.92
C VAL A 133 12.94 9.63 21.22
N GLY A 134 11.82 10.18 20.74
CA GLY A 134 11.77 11.48 20.07
C GLY A 134 12.42 11.50 18.68
N LEU A 135 12.38 10.37 17.96
CA LEU A 135 12.96 10.16 16.64
C LEU A 135 11.88 10.14 15.55
N TYR A 136 11.02 11.17 15.54
CA TYR A 136 9.81 11.22 14.71
C TYR A 136 10.08 11.18 13.20
N GLY A 137 11.19 11.76 12.74
CA GLY A 137 11.56 11.75 11.32
C GLY A 137 11.71 10.33 10.74
N TYR A 138 12.10 9.37 11.57
CA TYR A 138 12.32 7.97 11.14
C TYR A 138 11.03 7.15 11.04
N LEU A 139 9.88 7.70 11.46
CA LEU A 139 8.58 7.05 11.28
C LEU A 139 8.26 6.81 9.80
N LEU A 140 8.63 7.75 8.92
CA LEU A 140 8.49 7.59 7.48
C LEU A 140 9.16 6.31 6.99
N VAL A 141 10.37 6.01 7.49
CA VAL A 141 11.16 4.87 7.05
C VAL A 141 10.50 3.57 7.49
N VAL A 142 10.09 3.47 8.76
CA VAL A 142 9.41 2.28 9.29
C VAL A 142 8.09 2.03 8.56
N ILE A 143 7.29 3.08 8.39
CA ILE A 143 5.99 2.97 7.74
C ILE A 143 6.16 2.65 6.25
N GLY A 144 7.04 3.37 5.56
CA GLY A 144 7.30 3.19 4.14
C GLY A 144 7.84 1.81 3.80
N VAL A 145 8.87 1.34 4.51
CA VAL A 145 9.41 -0.02 4.32
C VAL A 145 8.34 -1.08 4.63
N GLY A 146 7.59 -0.92 5.72
CA GLY A 146 6.52 -1.87 6.08
C GLY A 146 5.41 -1.94 5.02
N VAL A 147 4.91 -0.79 4.56
CA VAL A 147 3.92 -0.70 3.47
C VAL A 147 4.48 -1.28 2.17
N GLY A 148 5.74 -1.00 1.86
CA GLY A 148 6.44 -1.57 0.71
C GLY A 148 6.48 -3.10 0.77
N ILE A 149 6.86 -3.70 1.90
CA ILE A 149 6.85 -5.16 2.06
C ILE A 149 5.44 -5.73 1.88
N LEU A 150 4.40 -5.07 2.40
CA LEU A 150 3.02 -5.50 2.19
C LEU A 150 2.68 -5.51 0.70
N TYR A 151 2.95 -4.44 -0.04
CA TYR A 151 2.71 -4.41 -1.49
C TYR A 151 3.54 -5.44 -2.25
N LEU A 152 4.78 -5.70 -1.85
CA LEU A 152 5.62 -6.72 -2.46
C LEU A 152 5.01 -8.13 -2.27
N LEU A 153 4.55 -8.44 -1.05
CA LEU A 153 3.89 -9.71 -0.76
C LEU A 153 2.62 -9.89 -1.61
N TYR A 154 1.80 -8.84 -1.74
CA TYR A 154 0.62 -8.87 -2.61
C TYR A 154 0.98 -8.99 -4.09
N GLY A 155 1.99 -8.24 -4.55
CA GLY A 155 2.47 -8.27 -5.93
C GLY A 155 2.95 -9.66 -6.34
N VAL A 156 3.84 -10.25 -5.54
CA VAL A 156 4.37 -11.60 -5.80
C VAL A 156 3.27 -12.66 -5.76
N MET A 157 2.36 -12.60 -4.78
CA MET A 157 1.29 -13.59 -4.62
C MET A 157 0.33 -13.61 -5.80
N PHE A 158 0.04 -12.44 -6.39
CA PHE A 158 -0.85 -12.32 -7.54
C PHE A 158 -0.10 -12.18 -8.87
N HIS A 159 1.24 -12.30 -8.87
CA HIS A 159 2.09 -12.05 -10.03
C HIS A 159 1.77 -10.72 -10.75
N ASN A 160 1.56 -9.66 -9.97
CA ASN A 160 1.21 -8.34 -10.45
C ASN A 160 2.43 -7.40 -10.41
N PHE A 161 2.98 -7.13 -11.60
CA PHE A 161 4.18 -6.32 -11.78
C PHE A 161 4.03 -4.89 -11.23
N GLU A 162 2.86 -4.27 -11.31
CA GLU A 162 2.68 -2.89 -10.89
C GLU A 162 2.74 -2.73 -9.38
N LEU A 163 2.20 -3.69 -8.64
CA LEU A 163 2.34 -3.74 -7.18
C LEU A 163 3.78 -4.03 -6.77
N GLU A 164 4.46 -4.94 -7.46
CA GLU A 164 5.89 -5.20 -7.24
C GLU A 164 6.72 -3.93 -7.51
N PHE A 165 6.50 -3.24 -8.62
CA PHE A 165 7.19 -1.99 -8.92
C PHE A 165 6.95 -0.93 -7.85
N LEU A 166 5.68 -0.69 -7.47
CA LEU A 166 5.33 0.28 -6.44
C LEU A 166 5.99 -0.08 -5.11
N SER A 167 6.05 -1.37 -4.77
CA SER A 167 6.70 -1.84 -3.55
C SER A 167 8.19 -1.52 -3.52
N TYR A 168 8.92 -1.81 -4.61
CA TYR A 168 10.35 -1.54 -4.71
C TYR A 168 10.62 -0.04 -4.68
N TYR A 169 9.80 0.76 -5.36
CA TYR A 169 9.89 2.21 -5.31
C TYR A 169 9.74 2.73 -3.88
N ILE A 170 8.68 2.32 -3.17
CA ILE A 170 8.41 2.77 -1.80
C ILE A 170 9.55 2.35 -0.86
N ILE A 171 10.01 1.09 -0.92
CA ILE A 171 11.10 0.60 -0.06
C ILE A 171 12.38 1.43 -0.33
N LEU A 172 12.76 1.56 -1.60
CA LEU A 172 13.99 2.25 -1.98
C LEU A 172 13.96 3.72 -1.55
N THR A 173 12.88 4.44 -1.86
CA THR A 173 12.76 5.87 -1.52
C THR A 173 12.63 6.10 -0.02
N SER A 174 11.98 5.19 0.72
CA SER A 174 11.91 5.24 2.17
C SER A 174 13.29 5.04 2.80
N LEU A 175 14.09 4.09 2.30
CA LEU A 175 15.47 3.91 2.75
C LEU A 175 16.37 5.08 2.36
N LEU A 176 16.21 5.63 1.15
CA LEU A 176 16.94 6.81 0.71
C LEU A 176 16.65 8.02 1.61
N SER A 177 15.42 8.16 2.10
CA SER A 177 15.07 9.26 3.02
C SER A 177 15.90 9.28 4.30
N LEU A 178 16.51 8.16 4.73
CA LEU A 178 17.41 8.12 5.89
C LEU A 178 18.61 9.07 5.79
N PHE A 179 19.07 9.37 4.57
CA PHE A 179 20.20 10.26 4.34
C PHE A 179 19.83 11.75 4.41
N PHE A 180 18.53 12.06 4.41
CA PHE A 180 18.03 13.42 4.30
C PHE A 180 17.14 13.81 5.48
N VAL A 181 16.55 12.83 6.18
CA VAL A 181 15.71 13.07 7.35
C VAL A 181 16.55 12.95 8.62
N SER A 182 16.68 14.06 9.35
CA SER A 182 17.27 14.11 10.69
C SER A 182 16.18 14.15 11.77
N LYS A 183 16.58 14.04 13.04
CA LYS A 183 15.69 13.95 14.21
C LYS A 183 14.56 15.00 14.23
N ASP A 184 14.88 16.24 13.83
CA ASP A 184 13.96 17.38 13.85
C ASP A 184 13.73 17.98 12.45
N SER A 185 14.07 17.24 11.39
CA SER A 185 13.95 17.79 10.03
C SER A 185 12.51 17.73 9.51
N TYR A 186 12.00 18.91 9.15
CA TYR A 186 10.78 19.08 8.37
C TYR A 186 10.91 18.56 6.93
N ASP A 187 12.13 18.19 6.48
CA ASP A 187 12.34 17.45 5.24
C ASP A 187 11.56 16.14 5.21
N VAL A 188 11.19 15.57 6.38
CA VAL A 188 10.32 14.39 6.44
C VAL A 188 9.02 14.58 5.66
N TYR A 189 8.43 15.78 5.67
CA TYR A 189 7.20 16.04 4.92
C TYR A 189 7.45 15.95 3.42
N LEU A 190 8.50 16.59 2.92
CA LEU A 190 8.90 16.48 1.52
C LEU A 190 9.09 15.01 1.11
N TRP A 191 9.78 14.23 1.94
CA TRP A 191 10.03 12.82 1.68
C TRP A 191 8.77 11.95 1.76
N VAL A 192 7.78 12.26 2.61
CA VAL A 192 6.46 11.60 2.55
C VAL A 192 5.80 11.85 1.19
N GLY A 193 5.85 13.09 0.70
CA GLY A 193 5.35 13.45 -0.63
C GLY A 193 6.06 12.71 -1.76
N ILE A 194 7.38 12.53 -1.67
CA ILE A 194 8.16 11.75 -2.64
C ILE A 194 7.79 10.26 -2.55
N VAL A 195 7.94 9.63 -1.38
CA VAL A 195 7.74 8.19 -1.19
C VAL A 195 6.34 7.75 -1.60
N PHE A 196 5.31 8.44 -1.11
CA PHE A 196 3.93 8.04 -1.36
C PHE A 196 3.30 8.82 -2.51
N GLY A 197 3.46 10.14 -2.56
CA GLY A 197 2.83 10.94 -3.62
C GLY A 197 3.33 10.57 -5.01
N VAL A 198 4.65 10.65 -5.23
CA VAL A 198 5.26 10.26 -6.51
C VAL A 198 5.09 8.76 -6.78
N GLY A 199 5.22 7.91 -5.75
CA GLY A 199 5.01 6.47 -5.89
C GLY A 199 3.65 6.10 -6.49
N PHE A 200 2.56 6.67 -5.98
CA PHE A 200 1.22 6.40 -6.50
C PHE A 200 0.94 7.05 -7.86
N ILE A 201 1.59 8.17 -8.18
CA ILE A 201 1.55 8.74 -9.54
C ILE A 201 2.27 7.80 -10.52
N LEU A 202 3.43 7.26 -10.16
CA LEU A 202 4.14 6.28 -10.98
C LEU A 202 3.32 5.00 -11.16
N PHE A 203 2.67 4.52 -10.10
CA PHE A 203 1.75 3.39 -10.19
C PHE A 203 0.62 3.65 -11.20
N PHE A 204 -0.01 4.84 -11.16
CA PHE A 204 -0.99 5.25 -12.17
C PHE A 204 -0.41 5.24 -13.59
N LEU A 205 0.79 5.78 -13.80
CA LEU A 205 1.42 5.84 -15.12
C LEU A 205 1.69 4.43 -15.66
N ILE A 206 2.27 3.55 -14.85
CA ILE A 206 2.64 2.19 -15.26
C ILE A 206 1.40 1.36 -15.57
N THR A 207 0.41 1.37 -14.68
CA THR A 207 -0.88 0.68 -14.91
C THR A 207 -1.60 1.24 -16.13
N THR A 208 -1.45 2.55 -16.42
CA THR A 208 -2.03 3.17 -17.63
C THR A 208 -1.34 2.73 -18.90
N ILE A 209 0.00 2.73 -18.91
CA ILE A 209 0.81 2.28 -20.05
C ILE A 209 0.53 0.82 -20.38
N ARG A 210 0.44 -0.06 -19.37
CA ARG A 210 0.15 -1.48 -19.60
C ARG A 210 -1.22 -1.68 -20.25
N VAL A 211 -2.27 -1.03 -19.75
CA VAL A 211 -3.61 -1.11 -20.35
C VAL A 211 -3.64 -0.58 -21.78
N MET A 212 -2.83 0.44 -22.10
CA MET A 212 -2.71 0.92 -23.48
C MET A 212 -2.00 -0.08 -24.39
N ARG A 213 -1.05 -0.87 -23.87
CA ARG A 213 -0.32 -1.90 -24.63
C ARG A 213 -1.14 -3.17 -24.86
N GLU A 214 -2.09 -3.47 -23.99
CA GLU A 214 -2.99 -4.64 -24.07
C GLU A 214 -4.23 -4.39 -24.94
N ARG A 215 -4.39 -3.18 -25.50
CA ARG A 215 -5.45 -2.80 -26.47
C ARG A 215 -4.89 -2.78 -27.89
#